data_AF-A0A1E4FZC1-F1
#
_entry.id   AF-A0A1E4FZC1-F1
#
_cell.length_a   1.000
_cell.length_b   1.000
_cell.length_c   1.000
_cell.angle_alpha   90.00
_cell.angle_beta   90.00
_cell.angle_gamma   90.00
#
_symmetry.space_group_name_H-M   'P 1'
#
loop_
_entity.id
_entity.type
_entity.pdbx_description
1 polymer ?
#
loop_
_entity_poly.entity_id
_entity_poly.type
_entity_poly.pdbx_seq_one_letter_code
_entity_poly.pdbx_strand_id
1 'polypeptide(L)'
;MTVEEILAKLEATFEQEGVRFESLGSEDTRLLVRARRTGPGTPVAFLVKALEGTLRRYHQSLREVELVEYDPGEGSATPEVPSQEFEKVLKHKASSNPLGLPEVPGLDLRGCDRAQAVTALEQAFKLWSRQGVERFKVRGLREDPVLRAVEKWRGFYEQAESTELESDGDTMRIVLKGARAGEFPEQPTLWFPARLMLMGSADGSR
;
A
#
# COMPACT_ATOMS: atom_id res chain seq x y z
N MET A 1 28.72 -5.41 13.91
CA MET A 1 29.27 -5.59 12.55
C MET A 1 29.22 -4.26 11.85
N THR A 2 30.18 -3.97 10.98
CA THR A 2 30.17 -2.76 10.17
C THR A 2 29.16 -2.91 9.01
N VAL A 3 28.86 -1.80 8.33
CA VAL A 3 27.98 -1.81 7.16
C VAL A 3 28.58 -2.65 6.05
N GLU A 4 29.88 -2.52 5.82
CA GLU A 4 30.64 -3.22 4.77
C GLU A 4 30.59 -4.73 5.01
N GLU A 5 30.74 -5.17 6.26
CA GLU A 5 30.64 -6.60 6.63
C GLU A 5 29.23 -7.16 6.39
N ILE A 6 28.19 -6.36 6.64
CA ILE A 6 26.79 -6.77 6.43
C ILE A 6 26.51 -6.87 4.93
N LEU A 7 26.91 -5.87 4.15
CA LEU A 7 26.72 -5.87 2.70
C LEU A 7 27.50 -6.99 2.02
N ALA A 8 28.77 -7.21 2.40
CA ALA A 8 29.59 -8.30 1.85
C ALA A 8 29.00 -9.69 2.13
N LYS A 9 28.38 -9.90 3.30
CA LYS A 9 27.70 -11.17 3.61
C LYS A 9 26.43 -11.38 2.81
N LEU A 10 25.75 -10.31 2.44
CA LEU A 10 24.49 -10.36 1.69
C LEU A 10 24.70 -10.26 0.18
N GLU A 11 25.90 -9.89 -0.28
CA GLU A 11 26.22 -9.63 -1.67
C GLU A 11 25.80 -10.78 -2.59
N ALA A 12 26.23 -12.02 -2.28
CA ALA A 12 25.86 -13.19 -3.07
C ALA A 12 24.34 -13.42 -3.15
N THR A 13 23.61 -13.19 -2.07
CA THR A 13 22.15 -13.30 -2.05
C THR A 13 21.50 -12.20 -2.88
N PHE A 14 21.96 -10.95 -2.76
CA PHE A 14 21.42 -9.85 -3.55
C PHE A 14 21.72 -9.99 -5.04
N GLU A 15 22.90 -10.49 -5.40
CA GLU A 15 23.26 -10.74 -6.80
C GLU A 15 22.38 -11.83 -7.43
N GLN A 16 22.08 -12.91 -6.69
CA GLN A 16 21.11 -13.93 -7.13
C GLN A 16 19.71 -13.33 -7.34
N GLU A 17 19.33 -12.33 -6.56
CA GLU A 17 18.09 -11.56 -6.68
C GLU A 17 18.20 -10.38 -7.65
N GLY A 18 19.26 -10.35 -8.46
CA GLY A 18 19.46 -9.38 -9.53
C GLY A 18 19.65 -7.94 -9.05
N VAL A 19 20.14 -7.71 -7.83
CA VAL A 19 20.46 -6.36 -7.33
C VAL A 19 21.86 -6.32 -6.73
N ARG A 20 22.55 -5.20 -6.96
CA ARG A 20 23.73 -4.82 -6.20
C ARG A 20 23.44 -3.56 -5.40
N PHE A 21 23.79 -3.58 -4.11
CA PHE A 21 23.70 -2.40 -3.24
C PHE A 21 25.08 -1.78 -3.05
N GLU A 22 25.12 -0.47 -3.01
CA GLU A 22 26.29 0.35 -2.68
C GLU A 22 25.92 1.26 -1.50
N SER A 23 26.77 1.31 -0.48
CA SER A 23 26.63 2.24 0.64
C SER A 23 27.09 3.64 0.22
N LEU A 24 26.24 4.64 0.40
CA LEU A 24 26.58 6.05 0.18
C LEU A 24 26.98 6.76 1.48
N GLY A 25 26.92 6.06 2.61
CA GLY A 25 27.13 6.59 3.95
C GLY A 25 25.90 6.40 4.84
N SER A 26 25.91 7.08 5.98
CA SER A 26 24.83 7.01 6.96
C SER A 26 24.48 8.38 7.51
N GLU A 27 23.20 8.61 7.75
CA GLU A 27 22.68 9.81 8.41
C GLU A 27 21.85 9.38 9.62
N ASP A 28 22.21 9.85 10.82
CA ASP A 28 21.62 9.45 12.09
C ASP A 28 21.56 7.92 12.29
N THR A 29 20.37 7.34 12.11
CA THR A 29 20.09 5.91 12.24
C THR A 29 19.78 5.24 10.90
N ARG A 30 19.98 5.96 9.80
CA ARG A 30 19.67 5.54 8.43
C ARG A 30 20.92 5.20 7.66
N LEU A 31 20.89 4.06 6.96
CA LEU A 31 21.86 3.76 5.92
C LEU A 31 21.36 4.33 4.60
N LEU A 32 22.17 5.15 3.95
CA LEU A 32 21.90 5.66 2.61
C LEU A 32 22.48 4.68 1.59
N VAL A 33 21.65 4.16 0.69
CA VAL A 33 22.08 3.19 -0.32
C VAL A 33 21.71 3.62 -1.73
N ARG A 34 22.58 3.26 -2.67
CA ARG A 34 22.26 3.14 -4.10
C ARG A 34 22.01 1.68 -4.42
N ALA A 35 20.99 1.40 -5.20
CA ALA A 35 20.74 0.07 -5.74
C ALA A 35 20.85 0.07 -7.27
N ARG A 36 21.53 -0.92 -7.82
CA ARG A 36 21.60 -1.16 -9.26
C ARG A 36 21.03 -2.53 -9.59
N ARG A 37 20.13 -2.57 -10.57
CA ARG A 37 19.55 -3.79 -11.10
C ARG A 37 20.56 -4.48 -12.02
N THR A 38 20.92 -5.72 -11.70
CA THR A 38 21.92 -6.52 -12.43
C THR A 38 21.29 -7.69 -13.20
N GLY A 39 20.02 -8.02 -12.93
CA GLY A 39 19.27 -9.07 -13.62
C GLY A 39 17.82 -9.12 -13.16
N PRO A 40 16.98 -9.98 -13.76
CA PRO A 40 15.65 -10.23 -13.23
C PRO A 40 15.76 -10.82 -11.82
N GLY A 41 15.00 -10.27 -10.88
CA GLY A 41 15.01 -10.74 -9.50
C GLY A 41 14.08 -9.92 -8.62
N THR A 42 14.01 -10.26 -7.34
CA THR A 42 13.06 -9.64 -6.39
C THR A 42 13.01 -8.10 -6.50
N PRO A 43 11.82 -7.47 -6.43
CA PRO A 43 11.69 -6.02 -6.47
C PRO A 43 12.58 -5.35 -5.41
N VAL A 44 13.26 -4.28 -5.80
CA VAL A 44 14.31 -3.64 -4.98
C VAL A 44 13.79 -3.21 -3.61
N ALA A 45 12.53 -2.78 -3.52
CA ALA A 45 11.90 -2.38 -2.26
C ALA A 45 11.87 -3.51 -1.21
N PHE A 46 11.68 -4.76 -1.62
CA PHE A 46 11.71 -5.90 -0.71
C PHE A 46 13.13 -6.19 -0.20
N LEU A 47 14.13 -6.05 -1.06
CA LEU A 47 15.53 -6.25 -0.69
C LEU A 47 16.03 -5.13 0.23
N VAL A 48 15.58 -3.88 0.03
CA VAL A 48 15.81 -2.77 0.97
C VAL A 48 15.24 -3.10 2.35
N LYS A 49 14.03 -3.68 2.42
CA LYS A 49 13.43 -4.10 3.70
C LYS A 49 14.17 -5.27 4.35
N ALA A 50 14.69 -6.22 3.59
CA ALA A 50 15.52 -7.30 4.11
C ALA A 50 16.85 -6.77 4.68
N LEU A 51 17.48 -5.81 3.99
CA LEU A 51 18.67 -5.12 4.48
C LEU A 51 18.39 -4.35 5.77
N GLU A 52 17.26 -3.63 5.84
CA GLU A 52 16.81 -2.92 7.04
C GLU A 52 16.64 -3.88 8.23
N GLY A 53 15.99 -5.02 8.02
CA GLY A 53 15.83 -6.05 9.05
C GLY A 53 17.16 -6.63 9.53
N THR A 54 18.13 -6.78 8.62
CA THR A 54 19.47 -7.28 8.93
C THR A 54 20.27 -6.24 9.73
N LEU A 55 20.23 -4.97 9.33
CA LEU A 55 20.87 -3.87 10.06
C LEU A 55 20.32 -3.74 11.49
N ARG A 56 18.99 -3.80 11.67
CA ARG A 56 18.37 -3.79 13.00
C ARG A 56 18.87 -4.91 13.91
N ARG A 57 19.20 -6.08 13.33
CA ARG A 57 19.63 -7.26 14.09
C ARG A 57 21.14 -7.26 14.39
N TYR A 58 21.97 -6.75 13.48
CA TYR A 58 23.42 -6.95 13.54
C TYR A 58 24.26 -5.66 13.58
N HIS A 59 23.68 -4.50 13.29
CA HIS A 59 24.35 -3.19 13.38
C HIS A 59 24.03 -2.48 14.70
N GLN A 60 25.02 -1.78 15.26
CA GLN A 60 24.89 -1.17 16.59
C GLN A 60 23.88 -0.01 16.61
N SER A 61 23.89 0.86 15.59
CA SER A 61 23.13 2.12 15.57
C SER A 61 22.11 2.28 14.43
N LEU A 62 22.22 1.48 13.36
CA LEU A 62 21.40 1.67 12.15
C LEU A 62 20.11 0.88 12.27
N ARG A 63 18.99 1.52 11.92
CA ARG A 63 17.62 1.01 12.09
C ARG A 63 16.79 1.10 10.82
N GLU A 64 17.14 2.03 9.94
CA GLU A 64 16.41 2.30 8.70
C GLU A 64 17.37 2.25 7.50
N VAL A 65 16.81 2.02 6.31
CA VAL A 65 17.53 2.08 5.04
C VAL A 65 16.77 3.01 4.12
N GLU A 66 17.47 3.97 3.55
CA GLU A 66 16.94 4.90 2.57
C GLU A 66 17.57 4.61 1.20
N LEU A 67 16.73 4.30 0.23
CA LEU A 67 17.15 4.13 -1.16
C LEU A 67 17.22 5.52 -1.81
N VAL A 68 18.44 6.06 -1.88
CA VAL A 68 18.69 7.41 -2.41
C VAL A 68 18.66 7.41 -3.94
N GLU A 69 19.24 6.37 -4.54
CA GLU A 69 19.34 6.23 -5.98
C GLU A 69 19.01 4.81 -6.43
N TYR A 70 18.26 4.69 -7.52
CA TYR A 70 17.97 3.42 -8.17
C TYR A 70 18.35 3.47 -9.65
N ASP A 71 19.33 2.66 -10.04
CA ASP A 71 19.67 2.40 -11.43
C ASP A 71 18.91 1.14 -11.91
N PRO A 72 17.90 1.28 -12.79
CA PRO A 72 17.14 0.14 -13.30
C PRO A 72 17.95 -0.79 -14.20
N GLY A 73 19.21 -0.45 -14.57
CA GLY A 73 20.11 -1.30 -15.35
C GLY A 73 19.49 -1.80 -16.67
N GLU A 74 20.02 -2.91 -17.19
CA GLU A 74 19.46 -3.62 -18.35
C GLU A 74 18.37 -4.64 -17.97
N GLY A 75 18.22 -4.94 -16.67
CA GLY A 75 17.30 -5.94 -16.13
C GLY A 75 15.90 -5.37 -15.86
N SER A 76 15.14 -5.02 -16.89
CA SER A 76 13.82 -4.39 -16.74
C SER A 76 12.68 -5.34 -16.31
N ALA A 77 12.98 -6.59 -15.95
CA ALA A 77 11.96 -7.60 -15.64
C ALA A 77 11.93 -7.92 -14.14
N THR A 78 10.87 -7.49 -13.46
CA THR A 78 10.49 -8.06 -12.17
C THR A 78 10.07 -9.52 -12.40
N PRO A 79 10.65 -10.54 -11.74
CA PRO A 79 10.19 -11.91 -11.82
C PRO A 79 8.80 -12.02 -11.23
N GLU A 80 7.99 -12.87 -11.84
CA GLU A 80 6.60 -13.13 -11.40
C GLU A 80 6.53 -13.91 -10.06
N VAL A 81 7.66 -14.44 -9.56
CA VAL A 81 7.67 -15.30 -8.36
C VAL A 81 8.89 -14.98 -7.47
N PRO A 82 8.70 -14.65 -6.17
CA PRO A 82 9.78 -14.53 -5.20
C PRO A 82 10.51 -15.87 -4.99
N SER A 83 11.83 -15.84 -4.75
CA SER A 83 12.62 -17.06 -4.53
C SER A 83 12.23 -17.81 -3.25
N GLN A 84 12.46 -19.14 -3.22
CA GLN A 84 12.16 -20.01 -2.06
C GLN A 84 12.95 -19.65 -0.80
N GLU A 85 14.11 -19.01 -0.94
CA GLU A 85 14.92 -18.54 0.18
C GLU A 85 14.31 -17.30 0.83
N PHE A 86 13.63 -16.47 0.04
CA PHE A 86 12.89 -15.29 0.52
C PHE A 86 11.54 -15.64 1.15
N GLU A 87 10.91 -16.77 0.81
CA GLU A 87 9.73 -17.26 1.55
C GLU A 87 10.02 -17.40 3.05
N LYS A 88 11.27 -17.74 3.44
CA LYS A 88 11.67 -17.85 4.85
C LYS A 88 11.74 -16.48 5.54
N VAL A 89 12.01 -15.40 4.79
CA VAL A 89 11.98 -14.00 5.26
C VAL A 89 10.54 -13.49 5.31
N LEU A 90 9.73 -13.83 4.31
CA LEU A 90 8.29 -13.55 4.22
C LEU A 90 7.43 -14.33 5.23
N LYS A 91 7.99 -15.32 5.95
CA LYS A 91 7.30 -16.00 7.06
C LYS A 91 7.04 -15.08 8.26
N HIS A 92 7.64 -13.89 8.30
CA HIS A 92 6.95 -12.74 8.88
C HIS A 92 5.84 -12.30 7.93
N LYS A 93 4.85 -13.18 7.72
CA LYS A 93 3.60 -12.76 7.10
C LYS A 93 3.16 -11.58 7.94
N ALA A 94 2.90 -10.44 7.29
CA ALA A 94 1.96 -9.49 7.85
C ALA A 94 0.80 -10.37 8.32
N SER A 95 0.62 -10.47 9.63
CA SER A 95 -0.42 -11.29 10.21
C SER A 95 -1.66 -11.01 9.37
N SER A 96 -2.37 -12.03 8.91
CA SER A 96 -3.72 -11.87 8.39
C SER A 96 -4.69 -11.43 9.50
N ASN A 97 -4.18 -10.66 10.48
CA ASN A 97 -4.99 -9.80 11.29
C ASN A 97 -5.73 -8.92 10.29
N PRO A 98 -7.07 -8.92 10.35
CA PRO A 98 -7.82 -7.91 9.63
C PRO A 98 -7.17 -6.55 9.93
N LEU A 99 -7.11 -5.68 8.92
CA LEU A 99 -6.83 -4.28 9.21
C LEU A 99 -7.80 -3.94 10.34
N GLY A 100 -7.31 -3.37 11.44
CA GLY A 100 -8.14 -2.93 12.55
C GLY A 100 -9.01 -1.77 12.09
N LEU A 101 -9.88 -2.01 11.12
CA LEU A 101 -10.73 -1.03 10.50
C LEU A 101 -11.75 -0.62 11.55
N PRO A 102 -12.00 0.68 11.71
CA PRO A 102 -13.14 1.10 12.48
C PRO A 102 -14.42 0.59 11.83
N GLU A 103 -15.51 0.54 12.59
CA GLU A 103 -16.84 0.17 12.08
C GLU A 103 -17.28 1.02 10.88
N VAL A 104 -16.79 2.27 10.80
CA VAL A 104 -17.04 3.20 9.69
C VAL A 104 -15.71 3.80 9.21
N PRO A 105 -15.01 3.15 8.27
CA PRO A 105 -13.85 3.75 7.62
C PRO A 105 -14.29 4.86 6.65
N GLY A 106 -13.39 5.80 6.37
CA GLY A 106 -13.60 6.84 5.38
C GLY A 106 -12.63 6.72 4.21
N LEU A 107 -13.09 6.99 2.99
CA LEU A 107 -12.25 7.10 1.79
C LEU A 107 -12.11 8.58 1.38
N ASP A 108 -10.87 9.05 1.28
CA ASP A 108 -10.55 10.39 0.81
C ASP A 108 -10.17 10.36 -0.67
N LEU A 109 -11.06 10.91 -1.52
CA LEU A 109 -10.90 10.93 -2.97
C LEU A 109 -10.40 12.27 -3.51
N ARG A 110 -10.07 13.24 -2.65
CA ARG A 110 -9.61 14.56 -3.09
C ARG A 110 -8.37 14.48 -3.96
N GLY A 111 -8.34 15.24 -5.05
CA GLY A 111 -7.26 15.26 -6.02
C GLY A 111 -7.21 14.05 -6.95
N CYS A 112 -8.23 13.18 -6.93
CA CYS A 112 -8.37 12.12 -7.92
C CYS A 112 -9.08 12.64 -9.17
N ASP A 113 -8.64 12.18 -10.34
CA ASP A 113 -9.51 12.24 -11.51
C ASP A 113 -10.68 11.25 -11.39
N ARG A 114 -11.63 11.32 -12.33
CA ARG A 114 -12.82 10.45 -12.31
C ARG A 114 -12.48 8.96 -12.37
N ALA A 115 -11.50 8.55 -13.16
CA ALA A 115 -11.15 7.14 -13.32
C ALA A 115 -10.48 6.61 -12.05
N GLN A 116 -9.54 7.39 -11.50
CA GLN A 116 -8.90 7.11 -10.22
C GLN A 116 -9.91 6.99 -9.08
N ALA A 117 -10.87 7.92 -9.00
CA ALA A 117 -11.91 7.88 -7.99
C ALA A 117 -12.77 6.61 -8.08
N VAL A 118 -13.18 6.20 -9.29
CA VAL A 118 -13.91 4.94 -9.51
C VAL A 118 -13.08 3.73 -9.08
N THR A 119 -11.82 3.64 -9.52
CA THR A 119 -10.94 2.51 -9.17
C THR A 119 -10.72 2.45 -7.66
N ALA A 120 -10.46 3.59 -7.01
CA ALA A 120 -10.25 3.65 -5.57
C ALA A 120 -11.50 3.20 -4.79
N LEU A 121 -12.70 3.65 -5.20
CA LEU A 121 -13.98 3.23 -4.60
C LEU A 121 -14.20 1.72 -4.73
N GLU A 122 -13.96 1.16 -5.92
CA GLU A 122 -14.14 -0.27 -6.16
C GLU A 122 -13.18 -1.13 -5.34
N GLN A 123 -11.92 -0.73 -5.23
CA GLN A 123 -10.94 -1.45 -4.43
C GLN A 123 -11.23 -1.33 -2.94
N ALA A 124 -11.59 -0.13 -2.46
CA ALA A 124 -12.03 0.07 -1.08
C ALA A 124 -13.22 -0.83 -0.75
N PHE A 125 -14.27 -0.83 -1.58
CA PHE A 125 -15.41 -1.71 -1.42
C PHE A 125 -15.02 -3.19 -1.37
N LYS A 126 -14.23 -3.69 -2.34
CA LYS A 126 -13.79 -5.08 -2.37
C LYS A 126 -13.02 -5.47 -1.11
N LEU A 127 -12.14 -4.60 -0.63
CA LEU A 127 -11.27 -4.87 0.51
C LEU A 127 -12.02 -4.78 1.85
N TRP A 128 -12.94 -3.82 1.97
CA TRP A 128 -13.71 -3.57 3.19
C TRP A 128 -14.87 -4.54 3.37
N SER A 129 -15.60 -4.89 2.30
CA SER A 129 -16.67 -5.90 2.37
C SER A 129 -16.15 -7.27 2.80
N ARG A 130 -14.93 -7.66 2.37
CA ARG A 130 -14.25 -8.88 2.85
C ARG A 130 -13.92 -8.86 4.34
N GLN A 131 -13.85 -7.68 4.94
CA GLN A 131 -13.57 -7.47 6.36
C GLN A 131 -14.85 -7.19 7.16
N GLY A 132 -16.03 -7.34 6.53
CA GLY A 132 -17.32 -7.16 7.20
C GLY A 132 -17.72 -5.71 7.43
N VAL A 133 -17.10 -4.75 6.73
CA VAL A 133 -17.54 -3.35 6.77
C VAL A 133 -18.86 -3.24 6.02
N GLU A 134 -19.88 -2.76 6.72
CA GLU A 134 -21.24 -2.58 6.20
C GLU A 134 -21.55 -1.10 5.87
N ARG A 135 -20.74 -0.17 6.39
CA ARG A 135 -20.94 1.28 6.31
C ARG A 135 -19.60 1.97 6.14
N PHE A 136 -19.54 3.01 5.30
CA PHE A 136 -18.33 3.81 5.16
C PHE A 136 -18.67 5.23 4.71
N LYS A 137 -17.69 6.14 4.82
CA LYS A 137 -17.81 7.51 4.30
C LYS A 137 -16.90 7.74 3.10
N VAL A 138 -17.28 8.67 2.24
CA VAL A 138 -16.45 9.15 1.12
C VAL A 138 -16.40 10.67 1.20
N ARG A 139 -15.23 11.28 1.01
CA ARG A 139 -15.08 12.74 0.93
C ARG A 139 -14.37 13.20 -0.34
N GLY A 140 -14.50 14.49 -0.66
CA GLY A 140 -14.01 15.12 -1.89
C GLY A 140 -15.10 15.37 -2.93
N LEU A 141 -16.37 15.35 -2.52
CA LEU A 141 -17.52 15.48 -3.43
C LEU A 141 -17.70 16.89 -4.00
N ARG A 142 -16.98 17.89 -3.47
CA ARG A 142 -16.92 19.22 -4.09
C ARG A 142 -16.21 19.20 -5.45
N GLU A 143 -15.42 18.17 -5.74
CA GLU A 143 -14.79 17.97 -7.03
C GLU A 143 -15.76 17.24 -7.99
N ASP A 144 -16.20 17.89 -9.07
CA ASP A 144 -17.14 17.32 -10.06
C ASP A 144 -16.71 15.92 -10.58
N PRO A 145 -15.42 15.65 -10.88
CA PRO A 145 -14.98 14.31 -11.28
C PRO A 145 -15.25 13.24 -10.22
N VAL A 146 -15.10 13.57 -8.94
CA VAL A 146 -15.29 12.67 -7.80
C VAL A 146 -16.77 12.44 -7.55
N LEU A 147 -17.59 13.50 -7.54
CA LEU A 147 -19.04 13.39 -7.40
C LEU A 147 -19.62 12.45 -8.46
N ARG A 148 -19.25 12.66 -9.73
CA ARG A 148 -19.70 11.81 -10.85
C ARG A 148 -19.20 10.37 -10.73
N ALA A 149 -18.02 10.14 -10.15
CA ALA A 149 -17.50 8.80 -9.89
C ALA A 149 -18.36 8.08 -8.83
N VAL A 150 -18.66 8.75 -7.72
CA VAL A 150 -19.49 8.21 -6.63
C VAL A 150 -20.92 7.95 -7.08
N GLU A 151 -21.53 8.87 -7.83
CA GLU A 151 -22.86 8.69 -8.40
C GLU A 151 -22.94 7.52 -9.38
N LYS A 152 -21.94 7.40 -10.26
CA LYS A 152 -21.84 6.25 -11.18
C LYS A 152 -21.68 4.94 -10.42
N TRP A 153 -20.82 4.92 -9.40
CA TRP A 153 -20.59 3.74 -8.59
C TRP A 153 -21.88 3.30 -7.88
N ARG A 154 -22.62 4.24 -7.28
CA ARG A 154 -23.92 4.01 -6.65
C ARG A 154 -24.95 3.43 -7.63
N GLY A 155 -25.05 4.02 -8.83
CA GLY A 155 -26.05 3.61 -9.83
C GLY A 155 -25.73 2.29 -10.52
N PHE A 156 -24.46 1.96 -10.73
CA PHE A 156 -24.06 0.79 -11.51
C PHE A 156 -23.88 -0.48 -10.66
N TYR A 157 -23.34 -0.35 -9.45
CA TYR A 157 -23.00 -1.52 -8.65
C TYR A 157 -24.14 -2.01 -7.76
N GLU A 158 -25.21 -1.21 -7.58
CA GLU A 158 -26.33 -1.49 -6.69
C GLU A 158 -25.92 -1.95 -5.27
N GLN A 159 -24.66 -1.78 -4.87
CA GLN A 159 -24.15 -2.25 -3.58
C GLN A 159 -24.48 -1.28 -2.46
N ALA A 160 -24.76 -0.02 -2.78
CA ALA A 160 -25.24 0.97 -1.82
C ALA A 160 -26.76 0.81 -1.64
N GLU A 161 -27.19 0.55 -0.42
CA GLU A 161 -28.59 0.52 -0.02
C GLU A 161 -29.11 1.93 0.23
N SER A 162 -28.30 2.77 0.86
CA SER A 162 -28.61 4.19 1.06
C SER A 162 -27.36 5.05 1.06
N THR A 163 -27.54 6.33 0.73
CA THR A 163 -26.50 7.34 0.80
C THR A 163 -27.05 8.65 1.35
N GLU A 164 -26.29 9.31 2.21
CA GLU A 164 -26.66 10.60 2.80
C GLU A 164 -25.48 11.56 2.67
N LEU A 165 -25.73 12.76 2.11
CA LEU A 165 -24.71 13.82 2.06
C LEU A 165 -24.69 14.54 3.41
N GLU A 166 -23.52 14.65 4.02
CA GLU A 166 -23.36 15.40 5.26
C GLU A 166 -23.52 16.91 5.02
N SER A 167 -23.77 17.66 6.11
CA SER A 167 -23.98 19.11 6.06
C SER A 167 -22.80 19.92 5.49
N ASP A 168 -21.60 19.32 5.39
CA ASP A 168 -20.42 19.94 4.79
C ASP A 168 -20.48 20.00 3.25
N GLY A 169 -21.39 19.24 2.64
CA GLY A 169 -21.53 19.10 1.19
C GLY A 169 -20.33 18.46 0.49
N ASP A 170 -19.36 17.93 1.24
CA ASP A 170 -18.13 17.31 0.72
C ASP A 170 -18.04 15.83 1.08
N THR A 171 -18.79 15.38 2.09
CA THR A 171 -18.78 14.03 2.64
C THR A 171 -20.11 13.33 2.40
N MET A 172 -20.07 12.07 1.94
CA MET A 172 -21.24 11.21 1.80
C MET A 172 -21.07 9.95 2.62
N ARG A 173 -22.10 9.63 3.38
CA ARG A 173 -22.29 8.37 4.11
C ARG A 173 -22.85 7.35 3.15
N ILE A 174 -22.32 6.14 3.18
CA ILE A 174 -22.75 5.03 2.32
C ILE A 174 -23.04 3.84 3.21
N VAL A 175 -24.26 3.31 3.10
CA VAL A 175 -24.69 2.05 3.72
C VAL A 175 -24.75 0.99 2.63
N LEU A 176 -24.09 -0.15 2.86
CA LEU A 176 -24.07 -1.25 1.91
C LEU A 176 -25.31 -2.14 2.06
N LYS A 177 -25.72 -2.78 0.97
CA LYS A 177 -26.81 -3.78 0.98
C LYS A 177 -26.50 -4.90 1.96
N GLY A 178 -27.49 -5.23 2.79
CA GLY A 178 -27.36 -6.26 3.81
C GLY A 178 -26.65 -5.80 5.08
N ALA A 179 -26.39 -4.49 5.21
CA ALA A 179 -26.01 -3.90 6.47
C ALA A 179 -27.06 -4.20 7.54
N ARG A 180 -26.62 -4.49 8.77
CA ARG A 180 -27.53 -4.68 9.90
C ARG A 180 -28.36 -3.42 10.09
N ALA A 181 -29.65 -3.55 10.35
CA ALA A 181 -30.50 -2.41 10.66
C ALA A 181 -29.94 -1.64 11.88
N GLY A 182 -29.81 -0.32 11.76
CA GLY A 182 -29.25 0.52 12.80
C GLY A 182 -28.77 1.86 12.23
N GLU A 183 -28.66 2.85 13.11
CA GLU A 183 -28.18 4.19 12.77
C GLU A 183 -26.75 4.15 12.23
N PHE A 184 -26.39 5.18 11.47
CA PHE A 184 -25.03 5.33 10.99
C PHE A 184 -24.14 5.82 12.14
N PRO A 185 -23.08 5.08 12.54
CA PRO A 185 -22.29 5.45 13.71
C PRO A 185 -21.63 6.83 13.60
N GLU A 186 -21.87 7.68 14.60
CA GLU A 186 -21.34 9.06 14.71
C GLU A 186 -19.95 9.11 15.37
N GLN A 187 -19.03 8.25 14.90
CA GLN A 187 -17.66 8.20 15.41
C GLN A 187 -16.69 9.00 14.53
N PRO A 188 -15.56 9.48 15.09
CA PRO A 188 -14.48 10.07 14.31
C PRO A 188 -14.06 9.13 13.18
N THR A 189 -14.13 9.63 11.95
CA THR A 189 -13.86 8.81 10.76
C THR A 189 -12.35 8.76 10.50
N LEU A 190 -11.80 7.55 10.47
CA LEU A 190 -10.44 7.31 10.00
C LEU A 190 -10.43 7.36 8.47
N TRP A 191 -9.74 8.36 7.91
CA TRP A 191 -9.68 8.59 6.47
C TRP A 191 -8.50 7.91 5.80
N PHE A 192 -8.78 6.98 4.90
CA PHE A 192 -7.82 6.33 4.03
C PHE A 192 -7.71 7.10 2.72
N PRO A 193 -6.52 7.53 2.29
CA PRO A 193 -6.37 8.24 1.03
C PRO A 193 -6.50 7.29 -0.17
N ALA A 194 -7.15 7.76 -1.24
CA ALA A 194 -7.38 7.00 -2.48
C ALA A 194 -6.13 6.34 -3.04
N ARG A 195 -4.96 6.98 -2.92
CA ARG A 195 -3.67 6.42 -3.35
C ARG A 195 -3.39 5.02 -2.80
N LEU A 196 -3.82 4.71 -1.57
CA LEU A 196 -3.64 3.36 -1.00
C LEU A 196 -4.44 2.30 -1.77
N MET A 197 -5.64 2.69 -2.22
CA MET A 197 -6.51 1.81 -2.99
C MET A 197 -6.01 1.63 -4.43
N LEU A 198 -5.42 2.69 -4.99
CA LEU A 198 -4.84 2.68 -6.33
C LEU A 198 -3.56 1.84 -6.40
N MET A 199 -2.75 1.81 -5.33
CA MET A 199 -1.56 0.94 -5.27
C MET A 199 -1.90 -0.55 -5.36
N GLY A 200 -3.04 -0.98 -4.82
CA GLY A 200 -3.51 -2.37 -4.90
C GLY A 200 -4.15 -2.75 -6.25
N SER A 201 -4.35 -1.79 -7.16
CA SER A 201 -4.97 -2.03 -8.47
C SER A 201 -3.97 -2.37 -9.59
N ALA A 202 -2.68 -2.16 -9.35
CA ALA A 202 -1.61 -2.41 -10.33
C ALA A 202 -1.36 -3.91 -10.60
N ASP A 203 -1.79 -4.81 -9.70
CA ASP A 203 -1.61 -6.26 -9.83
C ASP A 203 -2.78 -6.98 -10.53
N GLY A 204 -3.75 -6.25 -11.09
CA GLY A 204 -5.00 -6.82 -11.63
C GLY A 204 -5.15 -6.84 -13.17
N SER A 205 -4.13 -6.44 -13.93
CA SER A 205 -4.13 -6.57 -15.40
C SER A 205 -3.08 -7.58 -15.84
N ARG A 206 -3.42 -8.87 -15.77
CA ARG A 206 -2.87 -9.95 -16.59
C ARG A 206 -3.88 -11.09 -16.65
#